data_AF-A0A2N7GLB5-F1
#
_entry.id   AF-A0A2N7GLB5-F1
#
_cell.length_a   1.000
_cell.length_b   1.000
_cell.length_c   1.000
_cell.angle_alpha   90.00
_cell.angle_beta   90.00
_cell.angle_gamma   90.00
#
_symmetry.space_group_name_H-M   'P 1'
#
loop_
_entity.id
_entity.type
_entity.pdbx_description
1 polymer ?
#
loop_
_entity_poly.entity_id
_entity_poly.type
_entity_poly.pdbx_seq_one_letter_code
_entity_poly.pdbx_strand_id
1 'polypeptide(L)' 'MEERLLAIWVDVSQLDNIDRNMSIFELGLDSIKVIDISEQIYNEMKIRLEWEEFNVISTFNDTLKLLNEKKELLETA' A
#
# COMPACT_ATOMS: atom_id res chain seq x y z
N MET A 1 -9.56 -3.86 5.95
CA MET A 1 -8.53 -3.02 5.29
C MET A 1 -7.42 -3.90 4.76
N GLU A 2 -6.83 -4.73 5.63
CA GLU A 2 -5.77 -5.68 5.28
C GLU A 2 -6.07 -6.53 4.05
N GLU A 3 -7.21 -7.23 3.99
CA GLU A 3 -7.54 -8.11 2.84
C GLU A 3 -7.59 -7.35 1.51
N ARG A 4 -8.10 -6.12 1.53
CA ARG A 4 -8.19 -5.27 0.34
C ARG A 4 -6.81 -4.77 -0.08
N LEU A 5 -5.98 -4.37 0.89
CA LEU A 5 -4.60 -4.01 0.62
C LEU A 5 -3.82 -5.20 0.05
N LEU A 6 -4.04 -6.40 0.60
CA LEU A 6 -3.37 -7.62 0.16
C LEU A 6 -3.76 -7.96 -1.27
N ALA A 7 -5.04 -7.82 -1.64
CA ALA A 7 -5.51 -8.01 -3.01
C ALA A 7 -4.81 -7.06 -3.99
N ILE A 8 -4.73 -5.77 -3.67
CA ILE A 8 -4.01 -4.76 -4.47
C ILE A 8 -2.53 -5.14 -4.60
N TRP A 9 -1.90 -5.54 -3.50
CA TRP A 9 -0.47 -5.84 -3.49
C TRP A 9 -0.14 -7.08 -4.32
N VAL A 10 -0.94 -8.13 -4.22
CA VAL A 10 -0.82 -9.35 -5.03
C VAL A 10 -1.07 -9.05 -6.51
N ASP A 11 -2.09 -8.26 -6.83
CA ASP A 11 -2.40 -7.86 -8.20
C ASP A 11 -1.26 -7.04 -8.82
N VAL A 12 -0.72 -6.04 -8.12
CA VAL A 12 0.35 -5.21 -8.68
C VAL A 12 1.69 -5.95 -8.75
N SER A 13 2.00 -6.75 -7.74
CA SER A 13 3.27 -7.49 -7.68
C SER A 13 3.29 -8.72 -8.58
N GLN A 14 2.12 -9.27 -8.94
CA GLN A 14 1.98 -10.56 -9.65
C GLN A 14 2.67 -11.71 -8.90
N LEU A 15 2.76 -11.60 -7.56
CA LEU A 15 3.34 -12.61 -6.67
C LEU A 15 2.22 -13.34 -5.93
N ASP A 16 2.23 -14.67 -5.98
CA ASP A 16 1.26 -15.52 -5.26
C ASP A 16 1.36 -15.36 -3.73
N ASN A 17 2.54 -14.98 -3.24
CA ASN A 17 2.79 -14.75 -1.84
C ASN A 17 3.82 -13.63 -1.67
N ILE A 18 3.53 -12.67 -0.79
CA ILE A 18 4.42 -11.54 -0.50
C ILE A 18 4.95 -11.67 0.94
N ASP A 19 6.24 -11.37 1.13
CA ASP A 19 6.73 -11.11 2.49
C ASP A 19 6.26 -9.70 2.91
N ARG A 20 5.50 -9.64 4.00
CA ARG A 20 4.85 -8.42 4.47
C ARG A 20 5.82 -7.40 5.08
N ASN A 21 7.06 -7.80 5.32
CA ASN A 21 8.13 -6.94 5.83
C ASN A 21 9.19 -6.63 4.78
N MET A 22 9.07 -7.17 3.56
CA MET A 22 9.90 -6.72 2.45
C MET A 22 9.31 -5.44 1.87
N SER A 23 10.19 -4.49 1.64
CA SER A 23 9.83 -3.26 0.94
C SER A 23 9.43 -3.54 -0.50
N ILE A 24 8.71 -2.61 -1.12
CA ILE A 24 8.36 -2.66 -2.54
C ILE A 24 9.62 -2.89 -3.40
N PHE A 25 10.71 -2.20 -3.08
CA PHE A 25 11.98 -2.38 -3.77
C PHE A 25 12.58 -3.78 -3.60
N GLU A 26 12.57 -4.33 -2.39
CA GLU A 26 13.08 -5.69 -2.11
C GLU A 26 12.24 -6.78 -2.79
N LEU A 27 10.94 -6.53 -2.99
CA LEU A 27 10.06 -7.38 -3.80
C LEU A 27 10.35 -7.31 -5.32
N GLY A 28 11.34 -6.50 -5.74
CA GLY A 28 11.72 -6.33 -7.14
C GLY A 28 10.83 -5.34 -7.90
N LEU A 29 10.04 -4.52 -7.20
CA LEU A 29 9.16 -3.52 -7.76
C LEU A 29 9.85 -2.13 -7.76
N ASP A 30 9.32 -1.21 -8.55
CA ASP A 30 9.87 0.13 -8.74
C ASP A 30 8.86 1.24 -8.40
N SER A 31 9.22 2.50 -8.69
CA SER A 31 8.36 3.65 -8.44
C SER A 31 7.08 3.65 -9.27
N ILE A 32 7.06 3.02 -10.44
CA ILE A 32 5.83 2.90 -11.25
C ILE A 32 4.85 2.01 -10.50
N LYS A 33 5.33 0.91 -9.91
CA LYS A 33 4.50 0.02 -9.09
C LYS A 33 3.98 0.69 -7.82
N VAL A 34 4.75 1.58 -7.21
CA VAL A 34 4.25 2.43 -6.10
C VAL A 34 3.06 3.28 -6.57
N ILE A 35 3.17 3.93 -7.73
CA ILE A 35 2.09 4.76 -8.29
C ILE A 35 0.85 3.90 -8.55
N ASP A 36 1.02 2.73 -9.18
CA ASP A 36 -0.07 1.77 -9.44
C ASP A 36 -0.79 1.37 -8.12
N ILE A 37 -0.04 1.00 -7.09
CA ILE A 37 -0.59 0.63 -5.78
C ILE A 37 -1.34 1.81 -5.15
N SER A 38 -0.76 3.02 -5.18
CA SER A 38 -1.38 4.22 -4.60
C SER A 38 -2.70 4.57 -5.32
N GLU A 39 -2.74 4.47 -6.64
CA GLU A 39 -3.97 4.67 -7.41
C GLU A 39 -5.05 3.63 -7.07
N GLN A 40 -4.68 2.35 -6.97
CA GLN A 40 -5.62 1.30 -6.59
C GLN A 40 -6.17 1.52 -5.17
N ILE A 41 -5.31 1.87 -4.20
CA ILE A 41 -5.72 2.21 -2.83
C ILE A 41 -6.70 3.39 -2.85
N TYR A 42 -6.43 4.44 -3.62
CA TYR A 42 -7.34 5.58 -3.72
C TYR A 42 -8.67 5.17 -4.35
N ASN A 43 -8.66 4.42 -5.45
CA ASN A 43 -9.86 3.99 -6.15
C ASN A 43 -10.78 3.15 -5.26
N GLU A 44 -10.18 2.23 -4.51
CA GLU A 44 -10.87 1.31 -3.62
C GLU A 44 -11.29 1.97 -2.29
N MET A 45 -10.34 2.59 -1.59
CA MET A 45 -10.51 2.97 -0.19
C MET A 45 -10.77 4.46 0.01
N LYS A 46 -10.65 5.27 -1.06
CA LYS A 46 -10.75 6.74 -1.01
C LYS A 46 -9.75 7.40 -0.07
N ILE A 47 -8.64 6.72 0.22
CA ILE A 47 -7.51 7.24 0.99
C ILE A 47 -6.39 7.55 0.01
N ARG A 48 -5.91 8.80 0.02
CA ARG A 48 -4.76 9.23 -0.78
C ARG A 48 -3.48 9.08 0.04
N LEU A 49 -2.46 8.50 -0.59
CA LEU A 49 -1.12 8.37 -0.04
C LEU A 49 -0.18 9.29 -0.83
N GLU A 50 0.51 10.17 -0.11
CA GLU A 50 1.56 11.02 -0.68
C GLU A 50 2.90 10.28 -0.67
N TRP A 51 3.85 10.72 -1.51
CA TRP A 51 5.14 10.05 -1.69
C TRP A 51 5.97 9.97 -0.39
N GLU A 52 5.86 11.00 0.46
CA GLU A 52 6.52 11.07 1.76
C GLU A 52 6.01 10.00 2.72
N GLU A 53 4.79 9.49 2.49
CA GLU A 53 4.13 8.50 3.34
C GLU A 53 4.27 7.09 2.77
N PHE A 54 4.27 6.96 1.44
CA PHE A 54 4.28 5.69 0.72
C PHE A 54 5.19 5.74 -0.51
N ASN A 55 6.30 5.00 -0.47
CA ASN A 55 7.26 4.93 -1.57
C ASN A 55 7.97 3.57 -1.62
N VAL A 56 9.02 3.46 -2.44
CA VAL A 56 9.71 2.18 -2.71
C VAL A 56 10.29 1.50 -1.47
N ILE A 57 10.50 2.22 -0.36
CA ILE A 57 11.00 1.64 0.90
C ILE A 57 9.87 1.11 1.80
N SER A 58 8.61 1.41 1.48
CA SER A 58 7.46 0.99 2.28
C SER A 58 7.24 -0.52 2.18
N THR A 59 6.93 -1.14 3.31
CA THR A 59 6.47 -2.53 3.36
C THR A 59 4.94 -2.61 3.33
N PHE A 60 4.40 -3.82 3.14
CA PHE A 60 2.97 -4.06 3.30
C PHE A 60 2.48 -3.65 4.71
N ASN A 61 3.23 -4.03 5.74
CA ASN A 61 2.89 -3.74 7.13
C ASN A 61 2.92 -2.24 7.44
N ASP A 62 3.90 -1.50 6.93
CA ASP A 62 3.97 -0.04 7.08
C ASP A 62 2.76 0.63 6.45
N THR A 63 2.40 0.19 5.24
CA THR A 63 1.28 0.75 4.48
C THR A 63 -0.05 0.42 5.15
N LEU A 64 -0.22 -0.79 5.66
CA LEU A 64 -1.40 -1.18 6.42
C LEU A 64 -1.58 -0.32 7.68
N LYS A 65 -0.48 -0.09 8.41
CA LYS A 65 -0.49 0.80 9.59
C LYS A 65 -0.92 2.21 9.21
N LEU A 66 -0.28 2.80 8.19
CA LEU A 66 -0.58 4.14 7.70
C LEU A 66 -2.05 4.30 7.27
N LEU A 67 -2.60 3.31 6.57
CA LEU A 67 -3.99 3.35 6.12
C LEU A 67 -4.97 3.28 7.29
N ASN A 68 -4.69 2.47 8.31
CA ASN A 68 -5.54 2.40 9.50
C ASN A 68 -5.53 3.73 10.26
N GLU A 69 -4.35 4.33 10.46
CA GLU A 69 -4.19 5.64 11.11
C GLU A 69 -4.96 6.73 10.35
N LYS A 70 -4.83 6.80 9.02
CA LYS A 70 -5.56 7.75 8.19
C LYS A 70 -7.07 7.54 8.25
N LYS A 71 -7.53 6.29 8.27
CA LYS A 71 -8.96 5.98 8.38
C LYS A 71 -9.53 6.45 9.72
N GLU A 72 -8.84 6.20 10.82
CA GLU A 72 -9.26 6.67 12.15
C GLU A 72 -9.36 8.20 12.21
N LEU A 73 -8.40 8.91 11.62
CA LEU A 73 -8.44 10.38 11.51
C LEU A 73 -9.63 10.88 10.69
N LEU A 74 -9.99 10.17 9.62
CA LEU A 74 -11.16 10.52 8.78
C LEU A 74 -12.50 10.20 9.45
N GLU A 75 -12.56 9.19 10.32
CA GLU A 75 -13.78 8.82 11.06
C GLU A 75 -14.01 9.70 12.30
N THR A 76 -12.97 10.39 12.77
CA THR A 76 -13.02 11.27 13.96
C THR A 76 -13.10 12.76 13.63
N ALA A 77 -12.98 13.13 12.34
CA ALA A 77 -13.10 14.49 11.81
C ALA A 77 -14.53 14.85 11.40
#